data_AF-A0A8B9LQV9-F1
#
_entry.id   AF-A0A8B9LQV9-F1
#
_cell.length_a   1.000
_cell.length_b   1.000
_cell.length_c   1.000
_cell.angle_alpha   90.00
_cell.angle_beta   90.00
_cell.angle_gamma   90.00
#
_symmetry.space_group_name_H-M   'P 1'
#
loop_
_entity.id
_entity.type
_entity.pdbx_description
1 polymer ?
#
loop_
_entity_poly.entity_id
_entity_poly.type
_entity_poly.pdbx_seq_one_letter_code
_entity_poly.pdbx_strand_id
1 'polypeptide(L)'
;MAATVEELYRNYGILADAKEDLSKHKEAYQVILDGVKGGPKEKRLAAQFIPKFFSSFPELADAAINAQLDLCEDEDVSIRRQAIKELPRFASGENLPRVADILTQLLQTDDSAEFNQVNTALISIFKIDAKGTLGGLFSQILQGEDVVRERAIKFLSSKLKTMPEDIMTKEALDCINCFFLRGVLCDFIGV
;
A
#
# COMPACT_ATOMS: atom_id res chain seq x y z
N MET A 1 16.22 -20.90 -6.00
CA MET A 1 16.29 -21.42 -4.60
C MET A 1 15.65 -20.37 -3.72
N ALA A 2 14.84 -20.73 -2.74
CA ALA A 2 14.29 -19.76 -1.81
C ALA A 2 15.40 -19.27 -0.85
N ALA A 3 15.41 -17.97 -0.56
CA ALA A 3 16.37 -17.39 0.38
C ALA A 3 16.07 -17.87 1.81
N THR A 4 17.11 -18.21 2.58
CA THR A 4 16.98 -18.59 3.99
C THR A 4 16.92 -17.36 4.91
N VAL A 5 16.42 -17.53 6.14
CA VAL A 5 16.43 -16.45 7.16
C VAL A 5 17.84 -15.85 7.37
N GLU A 6 18.87 -16.69 7.43
CA GLU A 6 20.25 -16.24 7.61
C GLU A 6 20.74 -15.40 6.44
N GLU A 7 20.43 -15.82 5.21
CA GLU A 7 20.74 -15.06 4.00
C GLU A 7 19.99 -13.72 3.96
N LEU A 8 18.72 -13.68 4.37
CA LEU A 8 17.96 -12.44 4.44
C LEU A 8 18.57 -11.44 5.42
N TYR A 9 18.98 -11.89 6.62
CA TYR A 9 19.67 -11.02 7.58
C TYR A 9 21.04 -10.57 7.09
N ARG A 10 21.81 -11.44 6.45
CA ARG A 10 23.10 -11.09 5.87
C ARG A 10 22.95 -10.01 4.79
N ASN A 11 22.00 -10.17 3.86
CA ASN A 11 21.77 -9.20 2.80
C ASN A 11 21.17 -7.89 3.33
N TYR A 12 20.31 -7.96 4.34
CA TYR A 12 19.85 -6.77 5.05
C TYR A 12 21.03 -5.99 5.66
N GLY A 13 21.98 -6.68 6.30
CA GLY A 13 23.18 -6.05 6.86
C GLY A 13 24.01 -5.35 5.79
N ILE A 14 24.26 -6.02 4.66
CA ILE A 14 24.96 -5.42 3.51
C ILE A 14 24.29 -4.13 3.06
N LEU A 15 22.97 -4.14 2.88
CA LEU A 15 22.23 -2.94 2.46
C LEU A 15 22.23 -1.85 3.54
N ALA A 16 22.04 -2.21 4.81
CA ALA A 16 22.04 -1.26 5.92
C ALA A 16 23.40 -0.56 6.09
N ASP A 17 24.50 -1.28 5.87
CA ASP A 17 25.86 -0.77 6.02
C ASP A 17 26.33 0.04 4.79
N ALA A 18 25.77 -0.24 3.61
CA ALA A 18 26.15 0.41 2.36
C ALA A 18 25.86 1.93 2.32
N LYS A 19 24.92 2.44 3.13
CA LYS A 19 24.54 3.86 3.20
C LYS A 19 24.31 4.50 1.83
N GLU A 20 25.29 5.25 1.31
CA GLU A 20 25.23 5.95 0.02
C GLU A 20 25.49 5.04 -1.18
N ASP A 21 26.13 3.88 -0.97
CA ASP A 21 26.47 2.90 -1.99
C ASP A 21 25.39 1.83 -2.19
N LEU A 22 24.18 2.02 -1.64
CA LEU A 22 23.06 1.08 -1.73
C LEU A 22 22.79 0.60 -3.16
N SER A 23 22.84 1.50 -4.14
CA SER A 23 22.59 1.19 -5.56
C SER A 23 23.57 0.15 -6.15
N LYS A 24 24.77 0.00 -5.57
CA LYS A 24 25.76 -1.02 -5.99
C LYS A 24 25.42 -2.42 -5.51
N HIS A 25 24.49 -2.56 -4.56
CA HIS A 25 24.13 -3.83 -3.92
C HIS A 25 22.78 -4.39 -4.42
N LYS A 26 22.51 -4.23 -5.72
CA LYS A 26 21.30 -4.75 -6.37
C LYS A 26 21.09 -6.24 -6.11
N GLU A 27 22.15 -7.04 -6.17
CA GLU A 27 22.08 -8.49 -5.93
C GLU A 27 21.58 -8.81 -4.52
N ALA A 28 22.01 -8.05 -3.51
CA ALA A 28 21.56 -8.23 -2.13
C ALA A 28 20.06 -7.90 -1.99
N TYR A 29 19.59 -6.85 -2.68
CA TYR A 29 18.16 -6.54 -2.71
C TYR A 29 17.35 -7.61 -3.45
N GLN A 30 17.88 -8.16 -4.55
CA GLN A 30 17.24 -9.26 -5.27
C GLN A 30 17.05 -10.51 -4.39
N VAL A 31 18.03 -10.84 -3.54
CA VAL A 31 17.88 -11.94 -2.56
C VAL A 31 16.78 -11.65 -1.54
N ILE A 32 16.63 -10.39 -1.12
CA ILE A 32 15.52 -9.98 -0.24
C ILE A 32 14.17 -10.14 -0.94
N LEU A 33 14.07 -9.77 -2.22
CA LEU A 33 12.85 -10.00 -3.02
C LEU A 33 12.53 -11.51 -3.12
N ASP A 34 13.53 -12.36 -3.30
CA ASP A 34 13.36 -13.81 -3.37
C ASP A 34 12.90 -14.44 -2.03
N GLY A 35 12.97 -13.69 -0.92
CA GLY A 35 12.45 -14.12 0.38
C GLY A 35 10.95 -14.42 0.39
N VAL A 36 10.17 -13.86 -0.55
CA VAL A 36 8.73 -14.15 -0.69
C VAL A 36 8.44 -15.59 -1.11
N LYS A 37 9.43 -16.28 -1.69
CA LYS A 37 9.34 -17.70 -2.11
C LYS A 37 9.71 -18.66 -0.97
N GLY A 38 10.11 -18.13 0.20
CA GLY A 38 10.51 -18.90 1.37
C GLY A 38 9.34 -19.37 2.24
N GLY A 39 9.69 -19.85 3.44
CA GLY A 39 8.71 -20.22 4.45
C GLY A 39 8.12 -19.01 5.20
N PRO A 40 7.27 -19.25 6.21
CA PRO A 40 6.61 -18.18 6.95
C PRO A 40 7.56 -17.19 7.63
N LYS A 41 8.74 -17.65 8.08
CA LYS A 41 9.74 -16.78 8.72
C LYS A 41 10.42 -15.88 7.70
N GLU A 42 10.80 -16.43 6.56
CA GLU A 42 11.44 -15.74 5.44
C GLU A 42 10.50 -14.67 4.87
N LYS A 43 9.25 -15.05 4.59
CA LYS A 43 8.21 -14.14 4.10
C LYS A 43 7.95 -12.97 5.06
N ARG A 44 7.90 -13.22 6.38
CA ARG A 44 7.74 -12.17 7.40
C ARG A 44 8.93 -11.18 7.41
N LEU A 45 10.14 -11.64 7.11
CA LEU A 45 11.30 -10.76 6.97
C LEU A 45 11.25 -10.00 5.64
N ALA A 46 10.93 -10.67 4.54
CA ALA A 46 10.77 -10.06 3.23
C ALA A 46 9.75 -8.91 3.28
N ALA A 47 8.59 -9.13 3.91
CA ALA A 47 7.54 -8.12 4.10
C ALA A 47 8.02 -6.81 4.75
N GLN A 48 9.09 -6.88 5.56
CA GLN A 48 9.69 -5.72 6.24
C GLN A 48 10.90 -5.16 5.48
N PHE A 49 11.69 -6.02 4.84
CA PHE A 49 12.95 -5.64 4.22
C PHE A 49 12.77 -5.06 2.82
N ILE A 50 11.89 -5.64 2.01
CA ILE A 50 11.56 -5.15 0.66
C ILE A 50 11.22 -3.64 0.69
N PRO A 51 10.22 -3.18 1.47
CA PRO A 51 9.81 -1.78 1.47
C PRO A 51 10.87 -0.83 2.05
N LYS A 52 11.80 -1.34 2.87
CA LYS A 52 12.80 -0.51 3.54
C LYS A 52 13.83 0.07 2.58
N PHE A 53 14.21 -0.69 1.56
CA PHE A 53 15.24 -0.29 0.59
C PHE A 53 14.68 0.07 -0.78
N PHE A 54 13.36 0.00 -0.96
CA PHE A 54 12.66 0.22 -2.23
C PHE A 54 13.12 1.49 -2.98
N SER A 55 13.19 2.63 -2.29
CA SER A 55 13.55 3.92 -2.90
C SER A 55 14.97 3.96 -3.49
N SER A 56 15.84 3.03 -3.11
CA SER A 56 17.23 2.95 -3.58
C SER A 56 17.40 2.12 -4.85
N PHE A 57 16.35 1.40 -5.28
CA PHE A 57 16.41 0.48 -6.42
C PHE A 57 15.25 0.71 -7.41
N PRO A 58 15.20 1.87 -8.08
CA PRO A 58 14.11 2.20 -9.01
C PRO A 58 13.98 1.19 -10.16
N GLU A 59 15.10 0.61 -10.61
CA GLU A 59 15.13 -0.45 -11.64
C GLU A 59 14.49 -1.78 -11.21
N LEU A 60 14.25 -1.98 -9.91
CA LEU A 60 13.57 -3.15 -9.36
C LEU A 60 12.19 -2.79 -8.78
N ALA A 61 11.67 -1.58 -9.06
CA ALA A 61 10.46 -1.08 -8.45
C ALA A 61 9.25 -2.01 -8.71
N ASP A 62 9.03 -2.41 -9.95
CA ASP A 62 7.92 -3.31 -10.30
C ASP A 62 8.05 -4.68 -9.63
N ALA A 63 9.27 -5.24 -9.60
CA ALA A 63 9.53 -6.51 -8.96
C ALA A 63 9.29 -6.45 -7.44
N ALA A 64 9.70 -5.34 -6.80
CA ALA A 64 9.51 -5.12 -5.38
C ALA A 64 8.03 -4.92 -5.01
N ILE A 65 7.28 -4.17 -5.82
CA ILE A 65 5.83 -4.01 -5.62
C ILE A 65 5.15 -5.37 -5.77
N ASN A 66 5.39 -6.09 -6.87
CA ASN A 66 4.76 -7.40 -7.09
C ASN A 66 5.09 -8.39 -5.96
N ALA A 67 6.35 -8.44 -5.51
CA ALA A 67 6.74 -9.28 -4.38
C ALA A 67 6.00 -8.90 -3.08
N GLN A 68 5.79 -7.61 -2.82
CA GLN A 68 5.00 -7.18 -1.67
C GLN A 68 3.51 -7.55 -1.82
N LEU A 69 2.97 -7.53 -3.03
CA LEU A 69 1.59 -7.92 -3.31
C LEU A 69 1.37 -9.42 -3.13
N ASP A 70 2.32 -10.25 -3.55
CA ASP A 70 2.30 -11.69 -3.28
C ASP A 70 2.18 -11.96 -1.76
N LEU A 71 2.84 -11.14 -0.93
CA LEU A 71 2.74 -11.23 0.53
C LEU A 71 1.42 -10.68 1.09
N CYS A 72 0.76 -9.76 0.39
CA CYS A 72 -0.58 -9.26 0.75
C CYS A 72 -1.67 -10.31 0.48
N GLU A 73 -1.37 -11.37 -0.27
CA GLU A 73 -2.28 -12.48 -0.58
C GLU A 73 -1.87 -13.79 0.13
N ASP A 74 -0.91 -13.74 1.05
CA ASP A 74 -0.41 -14.91 1.77
C ASP A 74 -1.49 -15.61 2.61
N GLU A 75 -1.40 -16.92 2.78
CA GLU A 75 -2.34 -17.69 3.60
C GLU A 75 -2.29 -17.26 5.09
N ASP A 76 -1.13 -16.83 5.59
CA ASP A 76 -0.96 -16.34 6.95
C ASP A 76 -1.36 -14.86 7.08
N VAL A 77 -2.47 -14.62 7.78
CA VAL A 77 -3.00 -13.29 8.12
C VAL A 77 -1.93 -12.37 8.71
N SER A 78 -1.01 -12.91 9.52
CA SER A 78 0.06 -12.11 10.13
C SER A 78 1.07 -11.58 9.10
N ILE A 79 1.33 -12.34 8.03
CA ILE A 79 2.20 -11.94 6.92
C ILE A 79 1.49 -10.89 6.08
N ARG A 80 0.23 -11.12 5.71
CA ARG A 80 -0.59 -10.15 4.98
C ARG A 80 -0.66 -8.82 5.71
N ARG A 81 -0.99 -8.82 7.00
CA ARG A 81 -1.02 -7.60 7.83
C ARG A 81 0.31 -6.85 7.84
N GLN A 82 1.42 -7.58 7.96
CA GLN A 82 2.75 -6.97 7.92
C GLN A 82 3.06 -6.38 6.53
N ALA A 83 2.64 -7.05 5.45
CA ALA A 83 2.84 -6.55 4.10
C ALA A 83 2.01 -5.28 3.82
N ILE A 84 0.73 -5.30 4.18
CA ILE A 84 -0.22 -4.18 4.05
C ILE A 84 0.27 -2.95 4.80
N LYS A 85 0.80 -3.14 6.02
CA LYS A 85 1.33 -2.06 6.84
C LYS A 85 2.41 -1.25 6.13
N GLU A 86 3.22 -1.90 5.31
CA GLU A 86 4.37 -1.27 4.66
C GLU A 86 4.06 -0.78 3.23
N LEU A 87 2.87 -1.08 2.68
CA LEU A 87 2.44 -0.58 1.35
C LEU A 87 2.61 0.93 1.16
N PRO A 88 2.37 1.81 2.15
CA PRO A 88 2.61 3.25 1.99
C PRO A 88 4.05 3.62 1.61
N ARG A 89 5.05 2.77 1.87
CA ARG A 89 6.44 3.03 1.48
C ARG A 89 6.68 2.91 -0.03
N PHE A 90 5.81 2.21 -0.74
CA PHE A 90 5.84 2.12 -2.20
C PHE A 90 5.07 3.27 -2.86
N ALA A 91 4.27 4.03 -2.10
CA ALA A 91 3.44 5.11 -2.60
C ALA A 91 4.24 6.40 -2.83
N SER A 92 5.20 6.35 -3.74
CA SER A 92 6.04 7.49 -4.12
C SER A 92 6.03 7.70 -5.63
N GLY A 93 5.95 8.96 -6.07
CA GLY A 93 5.94 9.31 -7.49
C GLY A 93 4.78 8.65 -8.23
N GLU A 94 5.10 7.98 -9.33
CA GLU A 94 4.11 7.35 -10.23
C GLU A 94 3.44 6.09 -9.62
N ASN A 95 3.98 5.55 -8.54
CA ASN A 95 3.44 4.35 -7.89
C ASN A 95 2.24 4.64 -6.99
N LEU A 96 2.05 5.90 -6.57
CA LEU A 96 1.02 6.23 -5.58
C LEU A 96 -0.40 5.87 -6.02
N PRO A 97 -0.85 6.20 -7.26
CA PRO A 97 -2.18 5.78 -7.72
C PRO A 97 -2.36 4.26 -7.72
N ARG A 98 -1.33 3.51 -8.11
CA ARG A 98 -1.34 2.04 -8.10
C ARG A 98 -1.48 1.49 -6.67
N VAL A 99 -0.70 2.02 -5.72
CA VAL A 99 -0.78 1.61 -4.32
C VAL A 99 -2.13 1.98 -3.70
N ALA A 100 -2.68 3.15 -4.04
CA ALA A 100 -4.00 3.59 -3.58
C ALA A 100 -5.12 2.66 -4.08
N ASP A 101 -5.06 2.25 -5.35
CA ASP A 101 -6.01 1.31 -5.94
C ASP A 101 -5.98 -0.05 -5.22
N ILE A 102 -4.78 -0.62 -5.03
CA ILE A 102 -4.58 -1.89 -4.30
C ILE A 102 -5.08 -1.82 -2.86
N LEU A 103 -4.70 -0.77 -2.12
CA LEU A 103 -5.20 -0.59 -0.75
C LEU A 103 -6.71 -0.45 -0.71
N THR A 104 -7.32 0.16 -1.72
CA THR A 104 -8.78 0.24 -1.81
C THR A 104 -9.40 -1.12 -2.05
N GLN A 105 -8.85 -1.94 -2.96
CA GLN A 105 -9.29 -3.32 -3.17
C GLN A 105 -9.22 -4.16 -1.89
N LEU A 106 -8.17 -3.98 -1.09
CA LEU A 106 -7.98 -4.69 0.18
C LEU A 106 -9.01 -4.31 1.26
N LEU A 107 -9.82 -3.26 1.08
CA LEU A 107 -10.91 -2.92 2.01
C LEU A 107 -12.02 -3.96 2.07
N GLN A 108 -12.06 -4.89 1.10
CA GLN A 108 -13.04 -5.98 1.07
C GLN A 108 -12.76 -7.09 2.10
N THR A 109 -11.61 -7.07 2.78
CA THR A 109 -11.28 -8.09 3.79
C THR A 109 -12.33 -8.12 4.91
N ASP A 110 -12.70 -9.34 5.32
CA ASP A 110 -13.56 -9.60 6.47
C ASP A 110 -12.78 -9.67 7.79
N ASP A 111 -11.45 -9.78 7.74
CA ASP A 111 -10.62 -9.76 8.94
C ASP A 111 -10.53 -8.32 9.50
N SER A 112 -11.04 -8.13 10.71
CA SER A 112 -11.08 -6.80 11.33
C SER A 112 -9.69 -6.18 11.54
N ALA A 113 -8.64 -7.00 11.77
CA ALA A 113 -7.30 -6.50 12.01
C ALA A 113 -6.61 -6.08 10.70
N GLU A 114 -6.84 -6.80 9.60
CA GLU A 114 -6.48 -6.39 8.24
C GLU A 114 -7.23 -5.14 7.82
N PHE A 115 -8.56 -5.10 8.02
CA PHE A 115 -9.37 -3.94 7.67
C PHE A 115 -8.86 -2.66 8.34
N ASN A 116 -8.52 -2.73 9.63
CA ASN A 116 -7.92 -1.61 10.37
C ASN A 116 -6.53 -1.24 9.83
N GLN A 117 -5.74 -2.23 9.41
CA GLN A 117 -4.41 -2.01 8.84
C GLN A 117 -4.49 -1.32 7.48
N VAL A 118 -5.42 -1.74 6.61
CA VAL A 118 -5.70 -1.11 5.30
C VAL A 118 -6.16 0.34 5.50
N ASN A 119 -7.09 0.58 6.42
CA ASN A 119 -7.53 1.93 6.78
C ASN A 119 -6.35 2.84 7.20
N THR A 120 -5.44 2.31 8.01
CA THR A 120 -4.26 3.04 8.48
C THR A 120 -3.29 3.34 7.34
N ALA A 121 -3.11 2.40 6.42
CA ALA A 121 -2.27 2.57 5.25
C ALA A 121 -2.85 3.61 4.26
N LEU A 122 -4.16 3.55 3.99
CA LEU A 122 -4.87 4.56 3.18
C LEU A 122 -4.72 5.97 3.77
N ILE A 123 -4.91 6.13 5.09
CA ILE A 123 -4.70 7.43 5.73
C ILE A 123 -3.25 7.90 5.57
N SER A 124 -2.27 7.00 5.66
CA SER A 124 -0.86 7.34 5.50
C SER A 124 -0.57 7.89 4.10
N ILE A 125 -1.07 7.24 3.05
CA ILE A 125 -0.85 7.74 1.67
C ILE A 125 -1.71 8.98 1.35
N PHE A 126 -2.89 9.11 1.97
CA PHE A 126 -3.72 10.30 1.84
C PHE A 126 -3.02 11.54 2.39
N LYS A 127 -2.25 11.40 3.47
CA LYS A 127 -1.41 12.48 4.03
C LYS A 127 -0.23 12.86 3.14
N ILE A 128 0.24 11.93 2.30
CA ILE A 128 1.35 12.16 1.37
C ILE A 128 0.82 12.88 0.12
N ASP A 129 -0.25 12.35 -0.48
CA ASP A 129 -0.93 12.93 -1.63
C ASP A 129 -2.42 12.56 -1.58
N ALA A 130 -3.23 13.52 -1.13
CA ALA A 130 -4.67 13.37 -1.05
C ALA A 130 -5.28 13.16 -2.43
N LYS A 131 -4.80 13.87 -3.46
CA LYS A 131 -5.38 13.83 -4.81
C LYS A 131 -5.12 12.48 -5.47
N GLY A 132 -3.89 11.99 -5.42
CA GLY A 132 -3.55 10.67 -5.96
C GLY A 132 -4.26 9.54 -5.21
N THR A 133 -4.42 9.66 -3.90
CA THR A 133 -5.16 8.67 -3.09
C THR A 133 -6.65 8.67 -3.44
N LEU A 134 -7.27 9.86 -3.56
CA LEU A 134 -8.66 9.99 -4.01
C LEU A 134 -8.85 9.40 -5.41
N GLY A 135 -7.88 9.55 -6.31
CA GLY A 135 -7.89 8.93 -7.64
C GLY A 135 -8.07 7.41 -7.57
N GLY A 136 -7.30 6.71 -6.73
CA GLY A 136 -7.42 5.27 -6.52
C GLY A 136 -8.77 4.86 -5.90
N LEU A 137 -9.21 5.58 -4.87
CA LEU A 137 -10.51 5.35 -4.23
C LEU A 137 -11.66 5.49 -5.23
N PHE A 138 -11.66 6.57 -6.03
CA PHE A 138 -12.70 6.83 -6.99
C PHE A 138 -12.69 5.88 -8.18
N SER A 139 -11.50 5.42 -8.62
CA SER A 139 -11.39 4.37 -9.63
C SER A 139 -12.20 3.13 -9.22
N GLN A 140 -11.97 2.66 -7.98
CA GLN A 140 -12.69 1.51 -7.43
C GLN A 140 -14.18 1.79 -7.16
N ILE A 141 -14.55 3.02 -6.78
CA ILE A 141 -15.97 3.37 -6.62
C ILE A 141 -16.70 3.31 -7.97
N LEU A 142 -16.08 3.80 -9.05
CA LEU A 142 -16.71 3.84 -10.37
C LEU A 142 -16.69 2.49 -11.10
N GLN A 143 -15.61 1.72 -10.96
CA GLN A 143 -15.31 0.58 -11.82
C GLN A 143 -15.05 -0.71 -11.05
N GLY A 144 -14.85 -0.63 -9.73
CA GLY A 144 -14.60 -1.79 -8.87
C GLY A 144 -15.87 -2.56 -8.53
N GLU A 145 -15.66 -3.63 -7.77
CA GLU A 145 -16.71 -4.51 -7.28
C GLU A 145 -17.61 -3.81 -6.24
N ASP A 146 -18.87 -4.23 -6.12
CA ASP A 146 -19.85 -3.57 -5.25
C ASP A 146 -19.40 -3.53 -3.78
N VAL A 147 -18.75 -4.59 -3.29
CA VAL A 147 -18.21 -4.64 -1.92
C VAL A 147 -17.09 -3.61 -1.75
N VAL A 148 -16.16 -3.54 -2.69
CA VAL A 148 -15.05 -2.57 -2.65
C VAL A 148 -15.60 -1.15 -2.73
N ARG A 149 -16.56 -0.89 -3.63
CA ARG A 149 -17.27 0.39 -3.78
C ARG A 149 -17.90 0.82 -2.47
N GLU A 150 -18.71 -0.03 -1.84
CA GLU A 150 -19.38 0.31 -0.58
C GLU A 150 -18.36 0.64 0.52
N ARG A 151 -17.29 -0.16 0.64
CA ARG A 151 -16.24 0.04 1.64
C ARG A 151 -15.44 1.32 1.39
N ALA A 152 -15.13 1.64 0.14
CA ALA A 152 -14.44 2.87 -0.24
C ALA A 152 -15.30 4.11 0.05
N ILE A 153 -16.60 4.07 -0.25
CA ILE A 153 -17.53 5.15 0.10
C ILE A 153 -17.59 5.33 1.62
N LYS A 154 -17.76 4.24 2.38
CA LYS A 154 -17.79 4.28 3.83
C LYS A 154 -16.50 4.83 4.43
N PHE A 155 -15.35 4.46 3.85
CA PHE A 155 -14.05 5.04 4.20
C PHE A 155 -14.08 6.55 4.03
N LEU A 156 -14.41 7.06 2.83
CA LEU A 156 -14.48 8.49 2.55
C LEU A 156 -15.45 9.23 3.49
N SER A 157 -16.68 8.74 3.66
CA SER A 157 -17.69 9.37 4.53
C SER A 157 -17.24 9.48 5.99
N SER A 158 -16.48 8.48 6.47
CA SER A 158 -15.92 8.52 7.83
C SER A 158 -14.72 9.46 7.94
N LYS A 159 -13.82 9.47 6.96
CA LYS A 159 -12.56 10.21 7.03
C LYS A 159 -12.72 11.69 6.72
N LEU A 160 -13.63 12.06 5.83
CA LEU A 160 -13.93 13.47 5.52
C LEU A 160 -14.28 14.30 6.76
N LYS A 161 -14.88 13.68 7.78
CA LYS A 161 -15.27 14.36 9.03
C LYS A 161 -14.14 14.47 10.05
N THR A 162 -13.04 13.74 9.85
CA THR A 162 -11.98 13.55 10.87
C THR A 162 -10.59 13.96 10.41
N MET A 163 -10.43 14.22 9.11
CA MET A 163 -9.16 14.67 8.53
C MET A 163 -8.91 16.15 8.85
N PRO A 164 -7.68 16.53 9.21
CA PRO A 164 -7.28 17.93 9.33
C PRO A 164 -7.51 18.73 8.04
N GLU A 165 -7.88 20.02 8.17
CA GLU A 165 -8.17 20.91 7.05
C GLU A 165 -6.95 21.16 6.14
N ASP A 166 -5.73 21.07 6.67
CA ASP A 166 -4.49 21.21 5.92
C ASP A 166 -4.24 20.05 4.94
N ILE A 167 -4.78 18.86 5.24
CA ILE A 167 -4.76 17.70 4.34
C ILE A 167 -5.94 17.76 3.36
N MET A 168 -7.08 18.27 3.82
CA MET A 168 -8.30 18.42 3.03
C MET A 168 -8.29 19.72 2.22
N THR A 169 -7.29 19.85 1.35
CA THR A 169 -7.09 21.06 0.52
C THR A 169 -8.33 21.33 -0.34
N LYS A 170 -8.47 22.59 -0.79
CA LYS A 170 -9.55 22.99 -1.69
C LYS A 170 -9.61 22.09 -2.94
N GLU A 171 -8.47 21.68 -3.46
CA GLU A 171 -8.39 20.80 -4.63
C GLU A 171 -8.91 19.37 -4.34
N ALA A 172 -8.60 18.83 -3.16
CA ALA A 172 -9.13 17.54 -2.72
C ALA A 172 -10.66 17.61 -2.52
N LEU A 173 -11.15 18.71 -1.92
CA LEU A 173 -12.58 18.97 -1.76
C LEU A 173 -13.29 19.15 -3.10
N ASP A 174 -12.68 19.87 -4.04
CA ASP A 174 -13.23 20.07 -5.39
C ASP A 174 -13.30 18.74 -6.15
N CYS A 175 -12.30 17.86 -6.00
CA CYS A 175 -12.38 16.48 -6.48
C CYS A 175 -13.60 15.76 -5.88
N ILE A 176 -13.77 15.79 -4.56
CA ILE A 176 -14.89 15.10 -3.89
C ILE A 176 -16.24 15.68 -4.32
N ASN A 177 -16.35 17.00 -4.40
CA ASN A 177 -17.56 17.70 -4.85
C ASN A 177 -17.90 17.37 -6.30
N CYS A 178 -16.90 17.24 -7.18
CA CYS A 178 -17.10 16.83 -8.57
C CYS A 178 -17.74 15.43 -8.64
N PHE A 179 -17.32 14.51 -7.79
CA PHE A 179 -17.93 13.17 -7.70
C PHE A 179 -19.32 13.19 -7.04
N PHE A 180 -19.54 14.07 -6.05
CA PHE A 180 -20.85 14.28 -5.45
C PHE A 180 -21.86 14.82 -6.48
N LEU A 181 -21.50 15.85 -7.24
CA LEU A 181 -22.34 16.45 -8.29
C LEU A 181 -22.66 15.48 -9.44
N ARG A 182 -21.83 14.45 -9.64
CA ARG A 182 -22.09 13.37 -10.61
C ARG A 182 -23.05 12.30 -10.08
N GLY A 183 -23.62 12.47 -8.89
CA GLY A 183 -24.56 11.53 -8.26
C GLY A 183 -23.90 10.32 -7.58
N VAL A 184 -22.60 10.09 -7.80
CA VAL A 184 -21.87 8.89 -7.34
C VAL A 184 -21.85 8.77 -5.80
N LEU A 185 -21.79 9.89 -5.10
CA LEU A 185 -21.81 9.94 -3.63
C LEU A 185 -23.20 10.28 -3.06
N CYS A 186 -24.13 10.81 -3.86
CA CYS A 186 -25.47 11.17 -3.40
C CYS A 186 -26.31 9.94 -3.02
N ASP A 187 -26.19 8.86 -3.80
CA ASP A 187 -26.94 7.62 -3.56
C ASP A 187 -26.60 6.94 -2.21
N PHE A 188 -25.47 7.31 -1.58
CA PHE A 188 -24.95 6.64 -0.38
C PHE A 188 -24.84 7.53 0.86
N ILE A 189 -24.72 8.85 0.72
CA ILE A 189 -24.62 9.75 1.88
C ILE A 189 -25.99 10.09 2.48
N GLY A 190 -27.10 9.75 1.81
CA GLY A 190 -28.45 9.89 2.36
C GLY A 190 -28.83 11.35 2.62
N VAL A 191 -28.34 12.26 1.79
CA VAL A 191 -28.70 13.68 1.75
C VAL A 191 -29.48 13.96 0.47
#